data_AF-A0A7V1MZN6-F1
#
_entry.id   AF-A0A7V1MZN6-F1
#
_cell.length_a   1.000
_cell.length_b   1.000
_cell.length_c   1.000
_cell.angle_alpha   90.00
_cell.angle_beta   90.00
_cell.angle_gamma   90.00
#
_symmetry.space_group_name_H-M   'P 1'
#
loop_
_entity.id
_entity.type
_entity.pdbx_description
1 polymer ?
#
loop_
_entity_poly.entity_id
_entity_poly.type
_entity_poly.pdbx_seq_one_letter_code
_entity_poly.pdbx_strand_id
1 'polypeptide(L)'
;MNIKLFSSLCFLFLSISSFSQNNELLKKVYGQLEKYKTLYPQEKIFVDTDKPYYSTGETIWFKTYLLDGITHLPNAVSTGVYIELINSDNKIIASRNIQIIDGGGKGDFELADSIPAGTYLIRGYSNFMRNFSEDYFFYKEITILDASKEKLSSDIAHTTQVPKSQQSSLSNNKIDVSFFPEGGDLIIGMSSKIAIKAVNNFGNSIEVAGKIFDNENLEITSFKTYGKGLGLVVLKPELGKEYTAKGIYNNQNFEIKLPPALNTGYLLQLRNKQQKGIDVTIKTNLENGLAGLTVVGQMRGEVFCIIKGEEGKTAMRTNVPVDSLADGIAQFT
;
A
#
# COMPACT_ATOMS: atom_id res chain seq x y z
N MET A 1 77.77 -3.82 -1.67
CA MET A 1 76.67 -4.53 -0.99
C MET A 1 75.52 -3.55 -0.78
N ASN A 2 74.48 -3.71 -1.60
CA ASN A 2 73.07 -3.33 -1.39
C ASN A 2 72.67 -1.87 -1.07
N ILE A 3 72.86 -0.95 -2.03
CA ILE A 3 72.13 0.34 -2.09
C ILE A 3 70.86 0.26 -2.98
N LYS A 4 70.68 -0.83 -3.75
CA LYS A 4 69.47 -1.05 -4.56
C LYS A 4 68.25 -1.58 -3.79
N LEU A 5 68.38 -1.88 -2.49
CA LEU A 5 67.29 -2.50 -1.71
C LEU A 5 66.38 -1.49 -0.97
N PHE A 6 66.81 -0.24 -0.79
CA PHE A 6 66.03 0.75 -0.01
C PHE A 6 65.03 1.55 -0.85
N SER A 7 65.19 1.56 -2.18
CA SER A 7 64.27 2.23 -3.11
C SER A 7 63.01 1.40 -3.43
N SER A 8 63.01 0.10 -3.11
CA SER A 8 61.89 -0.80 -3.44
C SER A 8 60.82 -0.86 -2.34
N LEU A 9 61.12 -0.38 -1.13
CA LEU A 9 60.20 -0.45 0.02
C LEU A 9 59.29 0.78 0.14
N CYS A 10 59.63 1.89 -0.53
CA CYS A 10 58.84 3.12 -0.49
C CYS A 10 57.75 3.19 -1.58
N PHE A 11 57.74 2.24 -2.53
CA PHE A 11 56.72 2.14 -3.59
C PHE A 11 55.59 1.15 -3.28
N LEU A 12 55.64 0.47 -2.12
CA LEU A 12 54.59 -0.48 -1.69
C LEU A 12 53.53 0.16 -0.77
N PHE A 13 53.64 1.46 -0.48
CA PHE A 13 52.73 2.19 0.42
C PHE A 13 51.90 3.27 -0.28
N LEU A 14 51.67 3.14 -1.60
CA LEU A 14 50.90 4.11 -2.40
C LEU A 14 49.64 3.55 -3.07
N SER A 15 49.12 2.40 -2.65
CA SER A 15 47.93 1.78 -3.24
C SER A 15 46.78 1.52 -2.26
N ILE A 16 46.80 2.09 -1.05
CA ILE A 16 45.69 2.01 -0.10
C ILE A 16 45.13 3.41 0.13
N SER A 17 44.48 4.02 -0.86
CA SER A 17 43.58 5.17 -0.66
C SER A 17 42.82 5.49 -1.95
N SER A 18 41.75 4.74 -2.24
CA SER A 18 40.58 5.23 -3.00
C SER A 18 39.47 4.17 -3.08
N PHE A 19 38.83 3.87 -1.95
CA PHE A 19 37.52 3.18 -1.93
C PHE A 19 36.52 3.91 -1.03
N SER A 20 36.74 5.19 -0.72
CA SER A 20 35.89 5.96 0.20
C SER A 20 34.84 6.85 -0.47
N GLN A 21 34.80 6.94 -1.81
CA GLN A 21 33.86 7.82 -2.51
C GLN A 21 32.48 7.19 -2.78
N ASN A 22 32.30 5.89 -2.51
CA ASN A 22 31.17 5.13 -3.05
C ASN A 22 29.87 5.13 -2.23
N ASN A 23 29.64 6.08 -1.31
CA ASN A 23 28.40 6.06 -0.51
C ASN A 23 27.89 7.41 0.02
N GLU A 24 28.28 8.55 -0.54
CA GLU A 24 27.71 9.84 -0.08
C GLU A 24 26.20 9.93 -0.32
N LEU A 25 25.73 9.50 -1.50
CA LEU A 25 24.30 9.42 -1.81
C LEU A 25 23.58 8.45 -0.86
N LEU A 26 24.16 7.29 -0.57
CA LEU A 26 23.60 6.31 0.35
C LEU A 26 23.49 6.89 1.76
N LYS A 27 24.56 7.50 2.28
CA LYS A 27 24.54 8.18 3.58
C LYS A 27 23.47 9.27 3.62
N LYS A 28 23.29 9.99 2.51
CA LYS A 28 22.24 11.00 2.37
C LYS A 28 20.85 10.36 2.40
N VAL A 29 20.59 9.30 1.62
CA VAL A 29 19.29 8.61 1.59
C VAL A 29 18.94 8.04 2.96
N TYR A 30 19.84 7.27 3.58
CA TYR A 30 19.65 6.77 4.94
C TYR A 30 19.42 7.91 5.93
N GLY A 31 20.25 8.96 5.89
CA GLY A 31 20.12 10.10 6.78
C GLY A 31 18.79 10.84 6.63
N GLN A 32 18.26 10.97 5.41
CA GLN A 32 16.95 11.57 5.16
C GLN A 32 15.81 10.66 5.64
N LEU A 33 15.89 9.35 5.42
CA LEU A 33 14.89 8.40 5.89
C LEU A 33 14.83 8.36 7.42
N GLU A 34 15.98 8.28 8.09
CA GLU A 34 16.04 8.30 9.56
C GLU A 34 15.54 9.62 10.14
N LYS A 35 15.90 10.75 9.51
CA LYS A 35 15.37 12.06 9.88
C LYS A 35 13.85 12.11 9.73
N TYR A 36 13.31 11.58 8.63
CA TYR A 36 11.86 11.53 8.40
C TYR A 36 11.15 10.70 9.46
N LYS A 37 11.64 9.49 9.79
CA LYS A 37 11.08 8.65 10.86
C LYS A 37 11.05 9.35 12.21
N THR A 38 12.14 10.05 12.53
CA THR A 38 12.28 10.74 13.82
C THR A 38 11.37 11.96 13.93
N LEU A 39 11.19 12.71 12.83
CA LEU A 39 10.36 13.92 12.82
C LEU A 39 8.87 13.63 12.68
N TYR A 40 8.49 12.53 12.03
CA TYR A 40 7.11 12.17 11.73
C TYR A 40 6.80 10.71 12.14
N PRO A 41 6.95 10.36 13.44
CA PRO A 41 6.68 9.01 13.91
C PRO A 41 5.23 8.65 13.64
N GLN A 42 4.98 7.54 12.96
CA GLN A 42 3.62 7.08 12.72
C GLN A 42 3.14 6.32 13.95
N GLU A 43 1.88 6.48 14.32
CA GLU A 43 1.26 5.73 15.42
C GLU A 43 0.11 4.89 14.87
N LYS A 44 -0.14 3.74 15.51
CA LYS A 44 -1.28 2.89 15.19
C LYS A 44 -2.06 2.56 16.44
N ILE A 45 -3.38 2.73 16.34
CA ILE A 45 -4.32 2.38 17.39
C ILE A 45 -5.15 1.18 16.95
N PHE A 46 -5.40 0.28 17.89
CA PHE A 46 -6.36 -0.80 17.75
C PHE A 46 -7.34 -0.75 18.92
N VAL A 47 -8.61 -1.07 18.68
CA VAL A 47 -9.62 -1.19 19.72
C VAL A 47 -10.36 -2.51 19.55
N ASP A 48 -10.19 -3.39 20.52
CA ASP A 48 -10.92 -4.64 20.63
C ASP A 48 -12.06 -4.47 21.62
N THR A 49 -13.25 -4.90 21.21
CA THR A 49 -14.45 -4.90 22.06
C THR A 49 -14.79 -6.32 22.47
N ASP A 50 -15.43 -6.48 23.62
CA ASP A 50 -15.78 -7.80 24.15
C ASP A 50 -16.84 -8.54 23.31
N LYS A 51 -17.70 -7.80 22.61
CA LYS A 51 -18.73 -8.34 21.71
C LYS A 51 -18.74 -7.63 20.35
N PRO A 52 -19.26 -8.29 19.30
CA PRO A 52 -19.46 -7.67 17.98
C PRO A 52 -20.75 -6.84 17.89
N TYR A 53 -21.70 -7.01 18.79
CA TYR A 53 -22.96 -6.25 18.89
C TYR A 53 -23.43 -6.21 20.35
N TYR A 54 -24.29 -5.24 20.66
CA TYR A 54 -24.81 -4.98 22.00
C TYR A 54 -26.30 -4.68 21.96
N SER A 55 -26.97 -4.75 23.11
CA SER A 55 -28.33 -4.25 23.29
C SER A 55 -28.34 -2.90 24.01
N THR A 56 -29.43 -2.14 23.88
CA THR A 56 -29.67 -0.95 24.69
C THR A 56 -29.56 -1.27 26.19
N GLY A 57 -28.95 -0.39 26.98
CA GLY A 57 -28.68 -0.63 28.40
C GLY A 57 -27.41 -1.42 28.71
N GLU A 58 -26.77 -2.06 27.73
CA GLU A 58 -25.51 -2.80 27.96
C GLU A 58 -24.28 -1.87 28.07
N THR A 59 -23.17 -2.44 28.55
CA THR A 59 -21.86 -1.78 28.53
C THR A 59 -20.98 -2.39 27.44
N ILE A 60 -20.42 -1.52 26.59
CA ILE A 60 -19.38 -1.89 25.64
C ILE A 60 -18.05 -1.89 26.38
N TRP A 61 -17.47 -3.05 26.65
CA TRP A 61 -16.13 -3.13 27.22
C TRP A 61 -15.10 -3.19 26.09
N PHE A 62 -14.00 -2.45 26.24
CA PHE A 62 -12.94 -2.47 25.24
C PHE A 62 -11.55 -2.42 25.84
N LYS A 63 -10.61 -2.98 25.08
CA LYS A 63 -9.18 -2.82 25.26
C LYS A 63 -8.63 -2.11 24.04
N THR A 64 -7.78 -1.12 24.27
CA THR A 64 -7.10 -0.39 23.21
C THR A 64 -5.60 -0.59 23.30
N TYR A 65 -4.95 -0.56 22.14
CA TYR A 65 -3.51 -0.67 22.01
C TYR A 65 -3.00 0.51 21.20
N LEU A 66 -1.84 1.04 21.61
CA LEU A 66 -1.13 2.09 20.89
C LEU A 66 0.28 1.62 20.61
N LEU A 67 0.63 1.56 19.33
CA LEU A 67 1.88 1.02 18.83
C LEU A 67 2.59 2.02 17.93
N ASP A 68 3.91 1.92 17.86
CA ASP A 68 4.69 2.57 16.81
C ASP A 68 4.33 1.96 15.44
N GLY A 69 4.08 2.82 14.45
CA GLY A 69 3.55 2.44 13.15
C GLY A 69 4.53 1.67 12.26
N ILE A 70 5.83 1.75 12.55
CA ILE A 70 6.91 1.09 11.80
C ILE A 70 7.21 -0.28 12.43
N THR A 71 7.60 -0.26 13.71
CA THR A 71 8.06 -1.43 14.45
C THR A 71 6.92 -2.29 14.97
N HIS A 72 5.71 -1.71 15.12
CA HIS A 72 4.53 -2.33 15.74
C HIS A 72 4.78 -2.75 17.20
N LEU A 73 5.74 -2.08 17.86
CA LEU A 73 6.06 -2.29 19.25
C LEU A 73 5.31 -1.29 20.15
N PRO A 74 5.11 -1.60 21.45
CA PRO A 74 4.41 -0.74 22.41
C PRO A 74 5.29 0.44 22.89
N ASN A 75 5.88 1.19 21.96
CA ASN A 75 6.82 2.29 22.22
C ASN A 75 6.45 3.56 21.44
N ALA A 76 5.15 3.78 21.18
CA ALA A 76 4.65 5.00 20.56
C ALA A 76 5.01 6.26 21.38
N VAL A 77 4.98 7.43 20.72
CA VAL A 77 5.34 8.72 21.34
C VAL A 77 4.26 9.18 22.31
N SER A 78 3.00 8.96 21.96
CA SER A 78 1.84 9.32 22.78
C SER A 78 1.65 8.32 23.93
N THR A 79 1.18 8.82 25.07
CA THR A 79 0.85 7.99 26.25
C THR A 79 -0.66 7.96 26.55
N GLY A 80 -1.47 8.55 25.68
CA GLY A 80 -2.91 8.63 25.84
C GLY A 80 -3.63 8.63 24.51
N VAL A 81 -4.81 8.01 24.49
CA VAL A 81 -5.67 7.89 23.31
C VAL A 81 -7.10 8.31 23.62
N TYR A 82 -7.75 8.89 22.62
CA TYR A 82 -9.17 9.23 22.64
C TYR A 82 -9.93 8.13 21.92
N ILE A 83 -10.86 7.50 22.64
CA ILE A 83 -11.82 6.55 22.08
C ILE A 83 -13.18 7.21 22.12
N GLU A 84 -13.83 7.31 20.96
CA GLU A 84 -15.13 7.97 20.79
C GLU A 84 -16.15 6.99 20.24
N LEU A 85 -17.39 7.11 20.72
CA LEU A 85 -18.56 6.43 20.18
C LEU A 85 -19.39 7.46 19.42
N ILE A 86 -19.66 7.18 18.15
CA ILE A 86 -20.29 8.10 17.20
C ILE A 86 -21.56 7.45 16.64
N ASN A 87 -22.66 8.19 16.59
CA ASN A 87 -23.92 7.70 16.05
C ASN A 87 -23.98 7.79 14.51
N SER A 88 -25.07 7.30 13.92
CA SER A 88 -25.32 7.35 12.47
C SER A 88 -25.39 8.75 11.87
N ASP A 89 -25.61 9.79 12.70
CA ASP A 89 -25.62 11.20 12.28
C ASP A 89 -24.23 11.85 12.40
N ASN A 90 -23.16 11.06 12.57
CA ASN A 90 -21.79 11.50 12.83
C ASN A 90 -21.62 12.36 14.10
N LYS A 91 -22.54 12.25 15.07
CA LYS A 91 -22.44 12.92 16.36
C LYS A 91 -21.72 12.03 17.35
N ILE A 92 -20.69 12.58 18.01
CA ILE A 92 -20.02 11.94 19.14
C ILE A 92 -20.99 11.91 20.32
N ILE A 93 -21.38 10.70 20.74
CA ILE A 93 -22.31 10.48 21.86
C ILE A 93 -21.58 10.16 23.16
N ALA A 94 -20.38 9.59 23.08
CA ALA A 94 -19.51 9.37 24.23
C ALA A 94 -18.03 9.46 23.82
N SER A 95 -17.18 9.85 24.76
CA SER A 95 -15.73 9.90 24.59
C SER A 95 -15.04 9.44 25.87
N ARG A 96 -13.90 8.77 25.71
CA ARG A 96 -13.01 8.31 26.78
C ARG A 96 -11.59 8.71 26.43
N ASN A 97 -10.89 9.31 27.39
CA ASN A 97 -9.44 9.49 27.33
C ASN A 97 -8.80 8.35 28.13
N ILE A 98 -8.05 7.49 27.44
CA ILE A 98 -7.46 6.28 27.99
C ILE A 98 -5.95 6.48 28.09
N GLN A 99 -5.41 6.35 29.28
CA GLN A 99 -3.96 6.27 29.47
C GLN A 99 -3.46 4.92 28.96
N ILE A 100 -2.34 4.96 28.24
CA ILE A 100 -1.64 3.78 27.73
C ILE A 100 -0.45 3.47 28.62
N ILE A 101 -0.40 2.22 29.09
CA ILE A 101 0.71 1.66 29.88
C ILE A 101 1.17 0.39 29.17
N ASP A 102 2.46 0.30 28.87
CA ASP A 102 3.06 -0.81 28.11
C ASP A 102 2.31 -1.10 26.78
N GLY A 103 1.90 -0.04 26.10
CA GLY A 103 1.18 -0.08 24.82
C GLY A 103 -0.30 -0.48 24.91
N GLY A 104 -0.86 -0.71 26.11
CA GLY A 104 -2.26 -1.07 26.30
C GLY A 104 -3.04 -0.15 27.24
N GLY A 105 -4.35 -0.07 27.03
CA GLY A 105 -5.31 0.61 27.89
C GLY A 105 -6.67 -0.08 27.86
N LYS A 106 -7.51 0.17 28.87
CA LYS A 106 -8.87 -0.41 28.96
C LYS A 106 -9.90 0.67 29.22
N GLY A 107 -11.12 0.47 28.74
CA GLY A 107 -12.22 1.39 28.96
C GLY A 107 -13.56 0.76 28.63
N ASP A 108 -14.60 1.58 28.75
CA ASP A 108 -15.98 1.19 28.57
C ASP A 108 -16.83 2.33 27.98
N PHE A 109 -17.96 1.96 27.39
CA PHE A 109 -19.09 2.85 27.15
C PHE A 109 -20.37 2.23 27.71
N GLU A 110 -20.97 2.91 28.69
CA GLU A 110 -22.32 2.57 29.16
C GLU A 110 -23.36 3.10 28.17
N LEU A 111 -24.20 2.21 27.65
CA LEU A 111 -25.27 2.56 26.72
C LEU A 111 -26.54 2.87 27.53
N ALA A 112 -27.10 4.06 27.35
CA ALA A 112 -28.39 4.38 27.96
C ALA A 112 -29.51 3.51 27.36
N ASP A 113 -30.52 3.14 28.16
CA ASP A 113 -31.70 2.41 27.68
C ASP A 113 -32.45 3.15 26.55
N SER A 114 -32.34 4.48 26.53
CA SER A 114 -32.97 5.35 25.54
C SER A 114 -32.14 5.54 24.26
N ILE A 115 -30.96 4.91 24.15
CA ILE A 115 -30.13 5.07 22.96
C ILE A 115 -30.84 4.44 21.75
N PRO A 116 -30.91 5.12 20.59
CA PRO A 116 -31.50 4.53 19.40
C PRO A 116 -30.74 3.28 18.97
N ALA A 117 -31.46 2.20 18.66
CA ALA A 117 -30.87 1.05 17.98
C ALA A 117 -30.37 1.43 16.59
N GLY A 118 -29.26 0.83 16.16
CA GLY A 118 -28.64 1.13 14.87
C GLY A 118 -27.14 0.84 14.85
N THR A 119 -26.48 1.28 13.78
CA THR A 119 -25.03 1.18 13.62
C THR A 119 -24.36 2.42 14.20
N TYR A 120 -23.34 2.17 15.02
CA TYR A 120 -22.48 3.16 15.63
C TYR A 120 -21.04 2.92 15.20
N LEU A 121 -20.21 3.94 15.33
CA LEU A 121 -18.81 3.92 14.97
C LEU A 121 -17.95 4.19 16.20
N ILE A 122 -17.04 3.26 16.49
CA ILE A 122 -15.95 3.49 17.45
C ILE A 122 -14.78 4.09 16.68
N ARG A 123 -14.31 5.26 17.12
CA ARG A 123 -13.16 5.96 16.56
C ARG A 123 -12.05 6.06 17.61
N GLY A 124 -10.81 5.72 17.25
CA GLY A 124 -9.65 5.78 18.13
C GLY A 124 -8.49 6.58 17.54
N TYR A 125 -7.98 7.58 18.27
CA TYR A 125 -6.85 8.42 17.83
C TYR A 125 -6.03 8.94 19.02
N SER A 126 -4.75 9.27 18.79
CA SER A 126 -3.93 10.02 19.77
C SER A 126 -3.95 11.51 19.43
N ASN A 127 -3.51 12.37 20.36
CA ASN A 127 -3.37 13.79 20.04
C ASN A 127 -2.34 14.05 18.93
N PHE A 128 -1.30 13.22 18.81
CA PHE A 128 -0.26 13.37 17.80
C PHE A 128 -0.78 13.02 16.39
N MET A 129 -1.60 11.97 16.27
CA MET A 129 -2.19 11.54 15.00
C MET A 129 -3.04 12.64 14.34
N ARG A 130 -3.59 13.59 15.12
CA ARG A 130 -4.37 14.73 14.62
C ARG A 130 -3.57 15.71 13.74
N ASN A 131 -2.25 15.61 13.73
CA ASN A 131 -1.40 16.38 12.83
C ASN A 131 -1.36 15.82 11.40
N PHE A 132 -2.00 14.68 11.15
CA PHE A 132 -2.04 13.96 9.87
C PHE A 132 -3.48 13.70 9.42
N SER A 133 -3.65 12.96 8.31
CA SER A 133 -4.98 12.57 7.81
C SER A 133 -5.76 11.72 8.83
N GLU A 134 -7.07 11.94 8.93
CA GLU A 134 -7.97 11.10 9.73
C GLU A 134 -8.04 9.66 9.22
N ASP A 135 -7.61 9.39 7.98
CA ASP A 135 -7.52 8.03 7.42
C ASP A 135 -6.62 7.08 8.25
N TYR A 136 -5.74 7.64 9.09
CA TYR A 136 -4.89 6.88 10.00
C TYR A 136 -5.56 6.53 11.33
N PHE A 137 -6.72 7.11 11.65
CA PHE A 137 -7.44 6.80 12.87
C PHE A 137 -8.02 5.39 12.80
N PHE A 138 -8.22 4.80 13.97
CA PHE A 138 -8.91 3.52 14.06
C PHE A 138 -10.40 3.74 13.93
N TYR A 139 -11.07 2.87 13.16
CA TYR A 139 -12.52 2.87 12.98
C TYR A 139 -13.07 1.44 13.08
N LYS A 140 -14.15 1.27 13.85
CA LYS A 140 -14.87 -0.01 13.95
C LYS A 140 -16.36 0.23 14.08
N GLU A 141 -17.15 -0.37 13.19
CA GLU A 141 -18.61 -0.37 13.30
C GLU A 141 -19.08 -1.34 14.39
N ILE A 142 -20.06 -0.92 15.19
CA ILE A 142 -20.74 -1.71 16.21
C ILE A 142 -22.26 -1.54 16.05
N THR A 143 -22.98 -2.65 16.13
CA THR A 143 -24.45 -2.64 16.08
C THR A 143 -25.02 -2.65 17.50
N ILE A 144 -25.97 -1.74 17.76
CA ILE A 144 -26.77 -1.70 19.00
C ILE A 144 -28.21 -2.10 18.67
N LEU A 145 -28.72 -3.11 19.36
CA LEU A 145 -30.05 -3.68 19.20
C LEU A 145 -31.01 -3.16 20.28
N ASP A 146 -32.29 -3.07 19.95
CA ASP A 146 -33.33 -2.64 20.89
C ASP A 146 -33.72 -3.80 21.81
N ALA A 147 -33.33 -3.73 23.09
CA ALA A 147 -33.70 -4.73 24.09
C ALA A 147 -35.22 -4.81 24.35
N SER A 148 -35.96 -3.73 24.07
CA SER A 148 -37.40 -3.66 24.34
C SER A 148 -38.26 -4.42 23.31
N LYS A 149 -37.67 -4.81 22.17
CA LYS A 149 -38.37 -5.51 21.08
C LYS A 149 -38.23 -7.03 21.08
N GLU A 150 -37.59 -7.64 22.08
CA GLU A 150 -37.49 -9.11 22.18
C GLU A 150 -38.83 -9.83 22.48
N LYS A 151 -39.95 -9.11 22.62
CA LYS A 151 -41.30 -9.69 22.61
C LYS A 151 -42.02 -9.46 21.28
N LEU A 152 -41.44 -9.87 20.15
CA LEU A 152 -42.23 -10.17 18.95
C LEU A 152 -41.43 -11.00 17.93
N SER A 153 -41.55 -12.34 18.01
CA SER A 153 -41.71 -13.22 16.83
C SER A 153 -41.57 -14.72 17.20
N SER A 154 -42.58 -15.30 17.82
CA SER A 154 -43.01 -16.65 17.47
C SER A 154 -43.91 -16.53 16.25
N ASP A 155 -43.29 -16.40 15.08
CA ASP A 155 -43.87 -16.65 13.74
C ASP A 155 -42.80 -16.33 12.69
N ILE A 156 -41.79 -17.19 12.57
CA ILE A 156 -40.91 -17.22 11.38
C ILE A 156 -41.52 -18.22 10.41
N ALA A 157 -42.56 -17.78 9.71
CA ALA A 157 -42.86 -18.30 8.39
C ALA A 157 -41.93 -17.56 7.41
N HIS A 158 -41.15 -18.33 6.66
CA HIS A 158 -40.31 -17.86 5.57
C HIS A 158 -41.02 -16.82 4.69
N THR A 159 -40.55 -15.58 4.70
CA THR A 159 -40.62 -14.70 3.53
C THR A 159 -39.43 -13.75 3.59
N THR A 160 -38.31 -14.19 3.03
CA THR A 160 -37.17 -13.34 2.70
C THR A 160 -37.58 -12.44 1.53
N GLN A 161 -38.29 -11.35 1.81
CA GLN A 161 -38.38 -10.22 0.89
C GLN A 161 -37.49 -9.12 1.43
N VAL A 162 -36.25 -9.12 0.92
CA VAL A 162 -35.34 -7.98 0.98
C VAL A 162 -36.09 -6.77 0.42
N PRO A 163 -36.16 -5.62 1.12
CA PRO A 163 -36.65 -4.40 0.51
C PRO A 163 -35.70 -4.07 -0.64
N LYS A 164 -36.19 -4.21 -1.87
CA LYS A 164 -35.55 -3.57 -3.02
C LYS A 164 -35.55 -2.08 -2.74
N SER A 165 -34.44 -1.58 -2.22
CA SER A 165 -34.09 -0.16 -2.36
C SER A 165 -34.31 0.17 -3.83
N GLN A 166 -35.19 1.14 -4.08
CA GLN A 166 -35.42 1.70 -5.40
C GLN A 166 -34.07 2.24 -5.90
N GLN A 167 -33.34 1.39 -6.62
CA GLN A 167 -32.26 1.81 -7.49
C GLN A 167 -32.94 2.62 -8.57
N SER A 168 -32.88 3.94 -8.42
CA SER A 168 -33.01 4.86 -9.53
C SER A 168 -32.15 4.32 -10.67
N SER A 169 -32.81 3.91 -11.74
CA SER A 169 -32.23 3.50 -13.01
C SER A 169 -31.55 4.70 -13.67
N LEU A 170 -30.39 5.08 -13.13
CA LEU A 170 -29.37 5.80 -13.85
C LEU A 170 -28.52 4.71 -14.51
N SER A 171 -28.46 4.72 -15.83
CA SER A 171 -27.68 3.81 -16.67
C SER A 171 -26.26 3.60 -16.11
N ASN A 172 -26.07 2.45 -15.45
CA ASN A 172 -25.00 2.19 -14.50
C ASN A 172 -23.80 1.50 -15.16
N ASN A 173 -23.33 2.06 -16.28
CA ASN A 173 -22.32 1.43 -17.16
C ASN A 173 -20.96 2.13 -17.15
N LYS A 174 -20.78 3.18 -16.34
CA LYS A 174 -19.51 3.89 -16.26
C LYS A 174 -18.53 3.12 -15.38
N ILE A 175 -17.39 2.76 -15.97
CA ILE A 175 -16.28 2.10 -15.31
C ILE A 175 -15.04 2.99 -15.34
N ASP A 176 -14.13 2.74 -14.41
CA ASP A 176 -12.78 3.29 -14.40
C ASP A 176 -11.79 2.12 -14.44
N VAL A 177 -11.00 2.05 -15.51
CA VAL A 177 -9.91 1.08 -15.65
C VAL A 177 -8.60 1.85 -15.75
N SER A 178 -7.70 1.62 -14.81
CA SER A 178 -6.41 2.29 -14.74
C SER A 178 -5.27 1.29 -14.96
N PHE A 179 -4.20 1.76 -15.59
CA PHE A 179 -3.03 0.97 -15.98
C PHE A 179 -1.78 1.53 -15.32
N PHE A 180 -1.04 0.69 -14.60
CA PHE A 180 0.12 1.07 -13.77
C PHE A 180 1.33 0.21 -14.15
N PRO A 181 2.31 0.75 -14.89
CA PRO A 181 3.57 0.05 -15.14
C PRO A 181 4.28 -0.26 -13.81
N GLU A 182 4.72 -1.50 -13.60
CA GLU A 182 5.35 -1.92 -12.33
C GLU A 182 6.61 -1.10 -11.99
N GLY A 183 7.35 -0.65 -13.01
CA GLY A 183 8.54 0.18 -12.86
C GLY A 183 8.27 1.69 -12.81
N GLY A 184 7.01 2.12 -12.72
CA GLY A 184 6.58 3.51 -12.80
C GLY A 184 6.22 3.91 -14.23
N ASP A 185 7.21 3.91 -15.12
CA ASP A 185 7.05 4.32 -16.51
C ASP A 185 7.18 3.15 -17.50
N LEU A 186 6.57 3.31 -18.68
CA LEU A 186 6.84 2.45 -19.83
C LEU A 186 8.08 2.96 -20.56
N ILE A 187 8.99 2.06 -20.94
CA ILE A 187 10.20 2.42 -21.70
C ILE A 187 10.13 1.78 -23.08
N ILE A 188 10.36 2.58 -24.12
CA ILE A 188 10.37 2.11 -25.52
C ILE A 188 11.38 0.97 -25.69
N GLY A 189 10.95 -0.08 -26.38
CA GLY A 189 11.74 -1.27 -26.66
C GLY A 189 11.85 -2.26 -25.50
N MET A 190 11.23 -2.00 -24.34
CA MET A 190 11.30 -2.89 -23.18
C MET A 190 9.95 -3.48 -22.80
N SER A 191 9.88 -4.81 -22.71
CA SER A 191 8.69 -5.51 -22.21
C SER A 191 8.47 -5.18 -20.74
N SER A 192 7.38 -4.50 -20.46
CA SER A 192 6.98 -4.03 -19.14
C SER A 192 5.71 -4.73 -18.69
N LYS A 193 5.64 -5.07 -17.41
CA LYS A 193 4.40 -5.52 -16.77
C LYS A 193 3.59 -4.31 -16.35
N ILE A 194 2.29 -4.36 -16.61
CA ILE A 194 1.33 -3.30 -16.30
C ILE A 194 0.24 -3.92 -15.44
N ALA A 195 0.13 -3.43 -14.20
CA ALA A 195 -0.98 -3.75 -13.32
C ALA A 195 -2.24 -3.00 -13.78
N ILE A 196 -3.38 -3.66 -13.69
CA ILE A 196 -4.67 -3.14 -14.10
C ILE A 196 -5.55 -3.06 -12.86
N LYS A 197 -6.22 -1.93 -12.66
CA LYS A 197 -7.26 -1.76 -11.64
C LYS A 197 -8.55 -1.36 -12.34
N ALA A 198 -9.62 -2.11 -12.13
CA ALA A 198 -10.94 -1.86 -12.69
C ALA A 198 -11.97 -1.74 -11.56
N VAL A 199 -12.65 -0.59 -11.52
CA VAL A 199 -13.73 -0.30 -10.57
C VAL A 199 -14.94 0.27 -11.31
N ASN A 200 -16.12 0.13 -10.73
CA ASN A 200 -17.29 0.87 -11.19
C ASN A 200 -17.32 2.29 -10.60
N ASN A 201 -18.32 3.08 -10.99
CA ASN A 201 -18.59 4.42 -10.46
C ASN A 201 -18.74 4.53 -8.94
N PHE A 202 -18.98 3.42 -8.22
CA PHE A 202 -19.04 3.39 -6.75
C PHE A 202 -17.70 2.99 -6.10
N GLY A 203 -16.65 2.79 -6.90
CA GLY A 203 -15.35 2.32 -6.41
C GLY A 203 -15.28 0.81 -6.15
N ASN A 204 -16.35 0.06 -6.44
CA ASN A 204 -16.36 -1.39 -6.27
C ASN A 204 -15.55 -2.05 -7.38
N SER A 205 -14.70 -3.01 -7.00
CA SER A 205 -13.92 -3.85 -7.92
C SER A 205 -14.80 -4.60 -8.92
N ILE A 206 -14.40 -4.60 -10.20
CA ILE A 206 -15.14 -5.29 -11.28
C ILE A 206 -14.23 -6.14 -12.17
N GLU A 207 -14.77 -7.25 -12.68
CA GLU A 207 -14.12 -8.03 -13.73
C GLU A 207 -14.41 -7.44 -15.11
N VAL A 208 -13.36 -7.14 -15.86
CA VAL A 208 -13.42 -6.64 -17.23
C VAL A 208 -12.40 -7.38 -18.09
N ALA A 209 -12.70 -7.54 -19.38
CA ALA A 209 -11.77 -8.06 -20.35
C ALA A 209 -11.74 -7.15 -21.58
N GLY A 210 -10.60 -7.11 -22.25
CA GLY A 210 -10.41 -6.26 -23.42
C GLY A 210 -9.11 -6.55 -24.14
N LYS A 211 -8.82 -5.69 -25.11
CA LYS A 211 -7.66 -5.76 -25.98
C LYS A 211 -6.96 -4.40 -26.01
N ILE A 212 -5.65 -4.41 -26.13
CA ILE A 212 -4.84 -3.20 -26.29
C ILE A 212 -4.49 -3.09 -27.77
N PHE A 213 -4.73 -1.91 -28.31
CA PHE A 213 -4.45 -1.55 -29.69
C PHE A 213 -3.41 -0.43 -29.73
N ASP A 214 -2.65 -0.34 -30.82
CA ASP A 214 -1.85 0.84 -31.11
C ASP A 214 -2.66 1.94 -31.82
N ASN A 215 -2.01 3.05 -32.16
CA ASN A 215 -2.61 4.16 -32.89
C ASN A 215 -2.96 3.85 -34.36
N GLU A 216 -2.55 2.69 -34.89
CA GLU A 216 -2.96 2.17 -36.21
C GLU A 216 -4.12 1.17 -36.10
N ASN A 217 -4.70 1.00 -34.90
CA ASN A 217 -5.71 -0.01 -34.58
C ASN A 217 -5.24 -1.46 -34.77
N LEU A 218 -3.93 -1.71 -34.72
CA LEU A 218 -3.40 -3.06 -34.65
C LEU A 218 -3.55 -3.62 -33.23
N GLU A 219 -4.09 -4.82 -33.10
CA GLU A 219 -4.21 -5.51 -31.81
C GLU A 219 -2.82 -5.97 -31.34
N ILE A 220 -2.41 -5.53 -30.15
CA ILE A 220 -1.09 -5.82 -29.58
C ILE A 220 -1.16 -6.96 -28.56
N THR A 221 -2.17 -6.96 -27.70
CA THR A 221 -2.37 -7.98 -26.67
C THR A 221 -3.78 -7.91 -26.07
N SER A 222 -4.14 -8.89 -25.24
CA SER A 222 -5.39 -8.92 -24.49
C SER A 222 -5.13 -8.80 -22.99
N PHE A 223 -6.13 -8.32 -22.26
CA PHE A 223 -6.09 -8.21 -20.81
C PHE A 223 -7.40 -8.65 -20.17
N LYS A 224 -7.31 -9.07 -18.91
CA LYS A 224 -8.46 -9.41 -18.07
C LYS A 224 -8.17 -9.04 -16.62
N THR A 225 -9.18 -8.52 -15.92
CA THR A 225 -9.19 -8.40 -14.46
C THR A 225 -10.03 -9.51 -13.83
N TYR A 226 -9.70 -9.86 -12.59
CA TYR A 226 -10.37 -10.89 -11.80
C TYR A 226 -11.04 -10.26 -10.57
N GLY A 227 -11.82 -11.02 -9.79
CA GLY A 227 -12.80 -10.54 -8.79
C GLY A 227 -12.42 -9.42 -7.83
N LYS A 228 -11.13 -9.12 -7.62
CA LYS A 228 -10.68 -7.91 -6.91
C LYS A 228 -10.52 -6.67 -7.81
N GLY A 229 -10.97 -6.73 -9.06
CA GLY A 229 -10.77 -5.70 -10.06
C GLY A 229 -9.32 -5.57 -10.52
N LEU A 230 -8.47 -6.56 -10.22
CA LEU A 230 -7.04 -6.51 -10.52
C LEU A 230 -6.69 -7.45 -11.67
N GLY A 231 -5.79 -6.99 -12.53
CA GLY A 231 -5.26 -7.75 -13.66
C GLY A 231 -3.80 -7.42 -13.93
N LEU A 232 -3.19 -8.20 -14.81
CA LEU A 232 -1.81 -7.99 -15.26
C LEU A 232 -1.76 -8.18 -16.77
N VAL A 233 -1.06 -7.29 -17.46
CA VAL A 233 -0.75 -7.42 -18.89
C VAL A 233 0.72 -7.07 -19.13
N VAL A 234 1.30 -7.66 -20.18
CA VAL A 234 2.66 -7.33 -20.62
C VAL A 234 2.58 -6.58 -21.94
N LEU A 235 3.30 -5.46 -22.03
CA LEU A 235 3.38 -4.62 -23.22
C LEU A 235 4.85 -4.26 -23.48
N LYS A 236 5.26 -4.29 -24.75
CA LYS A 236 6.55 -3.75 -25.20
C LYS A 236 6.27 -2.51 -26.07
N PRO A 237 6.44 -1.30 -25.54
CA PRO A 237 6.18 -0.09 -26.30
C PRO A 237 7.16 0.08 -27.47
N GLU A 238 6.69 0.64 -28.57
CA GLU A 238 7.48 0.96 -29.76
C GLU A 238 7.58 2.48 -29.96
N LEU A 239 8.61 2.91 -30.68
CA LEU A 239 8.88 4.33 -30.89
C LEU A 239 7.72 4.98 -31.66
N GLY A 240 7.18 6.07 -31.11
CA GLY A 240 6.11 6.84 -31.74
C GLY A 240 4.72 6.19 -31.69
N LYS A 241 4.55 5.04 -31.01
CA LYS A 241 3.26 4.38 -30.83
C LYS A 241 2.58 4.84 -29.55
N GLU A 242 1.28 5.10 -29.64
CA GLU A 242 0.38 5.25 -28.48
C GLU A 242 -0.49 4.01 -28.34
N TYR A 243 -0.87 3.66 -27.12
CA TYR A 243 -1.65 2.45 -26.85
C TYR A 243 -2.97 2.77 -26.18
N THR A 244 -4.00 2.05 -26.62
CA THR A 244 -5.37 2.22 -26.13
C THR A 244 -6.00 0.86 -25.82
N ALA A 245 -6.48 0.71 -24.59
CA ALA A 245 -7.28 -0.44 -24.17
C ALA A 245 -8.74 -0.23 -24.60
N LYS A 246 -9.31 -1.24 -25.28
CA LYS A 246 -10.70 -1.28 -25.71
C LYS A 246 -11.36 -2.56 -25.21
N GLY A 247 -12.61 -2.46 -24.77
CA GLY A 247 -13.38 -3.62 -24.31
C GLY A 247 -14.87 -3.32 -24.20
N ILE A 248 -15.63 -4.32 -23.74
CA ILE A 248 -17.08 -4.22 -23.56
C ILE A 248 -17.40 -4.57 -22.12
N TYR A 249 -18.19 -3.73 -21.47
CA TYR A 249 -18.73 -3.98 -20.14
C TYR A 249 -20.20 -3.58 -20.11
N ASN A 250 -21.09 -4.48 -19.65
CA ASN A 250 -22.55 -4.27 -19.63
C ASN A 250 -23.10 -3.74 -20.97
N ASN A 251 -22.68 -4.34 -22.09
CA ASN A 251 -23.03 -3.96 -23.46
C ASN A 251 -22.61 -2.54 -23.88
N GLN A 252 -21.72 -1.89 -23.12
CA GLN A 252 -21.14 -0.60 -23.48
C GLN A 252 -19.64 -0.76 -23.77
N ASN A 253 -19.21 -0.18 -24.89
CA ASN A 253 -17.80 -0.09 -25.22
C ASN A 253 -17.10 0.90 -24.29
N PHE A 254 -15.91 0.56 -23.84
CA PHE A 254 -15.01 1.49 -23.16
C PHE A 254 -13.69 1.57 -23.90
N GLU A 255 -13.06 2.74 -23.84
CA GLU A 255 -11.79 3.04 -24.49
C GLU A 255 -10.94 3.90 -23.56
N ILE A 256 -9.73 3.44 -23.24
CA ILE A 256 -8.86 4.04 -22.23
C ILE A 256 -7.43 4.07 -22.74
N LYS A 257 -6.83 5.26 -22.79
CA LYS A 257 -5.43 5.43 -23.15
C LYS A 257 -4.51 4.88 -22.05
N LEU A 258 -3.48 4.15 -22.45
CA LEU A 258 -2.42 3.74 -21.53
C LEU A 258 -1.45 4.92 -21.28
N PRO A 259 -0.68 4.88 -20.18
CA PRO A 259 0.39 5.85 -19.94
C PRO A 259 1.36 5.92 -21.14
N PRO A 260 1.90 7.11 -21.46
CA PRO A 260 2.88 7.25 -22.53
C PRO A 260 4.18 6.52 -22.20
N ALA A 261 4.90 6.09 -23.23
CA ALA A 261 6.22 5.48 -23.07
C ALA A 261 7.33 6.52 -23.24
N LEU A 262 8.33 6.45 -22.35
CA LEU A 262 9.54 7.26 -22.42
C LEU A 262 10.52 6.67 -23.45
N ASN A 263 11.23 7.56 -24.15
CA ASN A 263 12.27 7.17 -25.10
C ASN A 263 13.44 6.47 -24.40
N THR A 264 13.84 6.96 -23.23
CA THR A 264 14.93 6.38 -22.44
C THR A 264 14.59 6.32 -20.96
N GLY A 265 15.18 5.36 -20.24
CA GLY A 265 15.02 5.25 -18.80
C GLY A 265 15.48 3.91 -18.25
N TYR A 266 15.06 3.63 -17.03
CA TYR A 266 15.28 2.36 -16.35
C TYR A 266 13.96 1.61 -16.21
N LEU A 267 13.99 0.30 -16.48
CA LEU A 267 12.91 -0.62 -16.19
C LEU A 267 13.28 -1.43 -14.97
N LEU A 268 12.48 -1.32 -13.90
CA LEU A 268 12.54 -2.15 -12.71
C LEU A 268 11.41 -3.18 -12.74
N GLN A 269 11.75 -4.46 -12.58
CA GLN A 269 10.77 -5.54 -12.52
C GLN A 269 11.07 -6.46 -11.32
N LEU A 270 10.04 -6.71 -10.53
CA LEU A 270 10.11 -7.55 -9.34
C LEU A 270 9.38 -8.88 -9.56
N ARG A 271 9.94 -9.95 -9.02
CA ARG A 271 9.26 -11.25 -8.94
C ARG A 271 9.47 -11.85 -7.56
N ASN A 272 8.43 -11.79 -6.75
CA ASN A 272 8.39 -12.45 -5.45
C ASN A 272 8.36 -13.98 -5.63
N LYS A 273 9.40 -14.69 -5.15
CA LYS A 273 9.45 -16.16 -5.14
C LYS A 273 9.21 -16.72 -3.73
N GLN A 274 8.47 -15.98 -2.90
CA GLN A 274 8.20 -16.31 -1.51
C GLN A 274 9.51 -16.51 -0.75
N GLN A 275 9.67 -17.62 -0.03
CA GLN A 275 10.87 -17.95 0.76
C GLN A 275 12.17 -17.98 -0.06
N LYS A 276 12.11 -18.10 -1.40
CA LYS A 276 13.31 -18.09 -2.26
C LYS A 276 13.78 -16.67 -2.61
N GLY A 277 13.29 -15.65 -1.92
CA GLY A 277 13.66 -14.25 -2.14
C GLY A 277 12.87 -13.54 -3.23
N ILE A 278 13.23 -12.28 -3.47
CA ILE A 278 12.66 -11.42 -4.52
C ILE A 278 13.69 -11.34 -5.65
N ASP A 279 13.33 -11.81 -6.86
CA ASP A 279 14.15 -11.54 -8.02
C ASP A 279 13.91 -10.09 -8.48
N VAL A 280 14.98 -9.30 -8.54
CA VAL A 280 14.98 -7.93 -9.02
C VAL A 280 15.68 -7.91 -10.37
N THR A 281 14.96 -7.52 -11.41
CA THR A 281 15.50 -7.35 -12.76
C THR A 281 15.50 -5.87 -13.10
N ILE A 282 16.64 -5.38 -13.58
CA ILE A 282 16.84 -4.00 -13.97
C ILE A 282 17.32 -3.99 -15.41
N LYS A 283 16.71 -3.14 -16.25
CA LYS A 283 17.15 -2.92 -17.64
C LYS A 283 17.18 -1.43 -17.93
N THR A 284 17.99 -1.03 -18.90
CA THR A 284 18.04 0.34 -19.41
C THR A 284 18.43 0.37 -20.87
N ASN A 285 18.06 1.45 -21.56
CA ASN A 285 18.47 1.79 -22.91
C ASN A 285 19.27 3.11 -22.94
N LEU A 286 19.72 3.59 -21.78
CA LEU A 286 20.63 4.72 -21.68
C LEU A 286 22.03 4.32 -22.15
N GLU A 287 22.75 5.25 -22.77
CA GLU A 287 24.08 5.01 -23.34
C GLU A 287 25.13 4.60 -22.29
N ASN A 288 25.03 5.15 -21.08
CA ASN A 288 25.90 4.81 -19.94
C ASN A 288 25.52 3.47 -19.27
N GLY A 289 24.49 2.78 -19.75
CA GLY A 289 24.01 1.54 -19.17
C GLY A 289 23.62 1.71 -17.69
N LEU A 290 23.92 0.70 -16.89
CA LEU A 290 23.63 0.69 -15.46
C LEU A 290 24.70 1.40 -14.61
N ALA A 291 25.69 2.06 -15.23
CA ALA A 291 26.73 2.75 -14.49
C ALA A 291 26.14 3.87 -13.60
N GLY A 292 26.50 3.84 -12.30
CA GLY A 292 26.03 4.82 -11.32
C GLY A 292 24.61 4.58 -10.79
N LEU A 293 23.88 3.58 -11.29
CA LEU A 293 22.55 3.25 -10.79
C LEU A 293 22.62 2.70 -9.36
N THR A 294 21.67 3.11 -8.52
CA THR A 294 21.42 2.52 -7.21
C THR A 294 19.92 2.29 -7.05
N VAL A 295 19.53 1.07 -6.70
CA VAL A 295 18.16 0.72 -6.30
C VAL A 295 18.15 0.45 -4.81
N VAL A 296 17.18 1.04 -4.11
CA VAL A 296 17.01 0.91 -2.66
C VAL A 296 15.75 0.10 -2.37
N GLY A 297 15.90 -1.00 -1.65
CA GLY A 297 14.78 -1.77 -1.11
C GLY A 297 14.52 -1.37 0.34
N GLN A 298 13.32 -0.88 0.63
CA GLN A 298 12.90 -0.51 1.98
C GLN A 298 11.55 -1.11 2.35
N MET A 299 11.35 -1.34 3.64
CA MET A 299 10.08 -1.76 4.20
C MET A 299 9.81 -0.94 5.46
N ARG A 300 8.65 -0.27 5.50
CA ARG A 300 8.26 0.63 6.61
C ARG A 300 9.35 1.68 6.94
N GLY A 301 10.07 2.14 5.92
CA GLY A 301 11.18 3.10 6.04
C GLY A 301 12.53 2.49 6.44
N GLU A 302 12.60 1.20 6.79
CA GLU A 302 13.88 0.51 7.01
C GLU A 302 14.42 -0.03 5.69
N VAL A 303 15.62 0.42 5.31
CA VAL A 303 16.31 -0.09 4.13
C VAL A 303 16.90 -1.45 4.45
N PHE A 304 16.50 -2.47 3.70
CA PHE A 304 16.95 -3.85 3.89
C PHE A 304 17.89 -4.31 2.77
N CYS A 305 17.88 -3.67 1.60
CA CYS A 305 18.82 -4.00 0.54
C CYS A 305 19.16 -2.81 -0.35
N ILE A 306 20.33 -2.89 -0.97
CA ILE A 306 20.81 -1.92 -1.95
C ILE A 306 21.46 -2.67 -3.09
N ILE A 307 21.03 -2.35 -4.30
CA ILE A 307 21.50 -2.98 -5.53
C ILE A 307 22.19 -1.90 -6.34
N LYS A 308 23.49 -2.09 -6.61
CA LYS A 308 24.27 -1.20 -7.49
C LYS A 308 24.22 -1.73 -8.91
N GLY A 309 24.09 -0.82 -9.87
CA GLY A 309 24.16 -1.15 -11.29
C GLY A 309 25.56 -1.65 -11.68
N GLU A 310 25.60 -2.61 -12.60
CA GLU A 310 26.85 -3.17 -13.13
C GLU A 310 27.37 -2.33 -14.29
N GLU A 311 28.61 -1.84 -14.19
CA GLU A 311 29.25 -1.05 -15.24
C GLU A 311 29.33 -1.82 -16.56
N GLY A 312 29.10 -1.12 -17.68
CA GLY A 312 29.13 -1.72 -19.02
C GLY A 312 27.96 -2.64 -19.36
N LYS A 313 27.01 -2.88 -18.42
CA LYS A 313 25.80 -3.68 -18.68
C LYS A 313 24.58 -2.79 -18.87
N THR A 314 23.67 -3.24 -19.72
CA THR A 314 22.34 -2.63 -19.94
C THR A 314 21.23 -3.40 -19.25
N ALA A 315 21.52 -4.58 -18.71
CA ALA A 315 20.59 -5.40 -17.96
C ALA A 315 21.32 -6.18 -16.86
N MET A 316 20.68 -6.29 -15.71
CA MET A 316 21.13 -7.14 -14.62
C MET A 316 19.94 -7.79 -13.92
N ARG A 317 20.23 -8.88 -13.22
CA ARG A 317 19.25 -9.55 -12.37
C ARG A 317 19.94 -10.03 -11.11
N THR A 318 19.33 -9.73 -9.97
CA THR A 318 19.78 -10.19 -8.67
C THR A 318 18.62 -10.79 -7.89
N ASN A 319 18.93 -11.59 -6.88
CA ASN A 319 17.95 -12.12 -5.94
C ASN A 319 18.23 -11.52 -4.57
N VAL A 320 17.21 -10.93 -3.96
CA VAL A 320 17.26 -10.38 -2.61
C VAL A 320 16.66 -11.41 -1.65
N PRO A 321 17.43 -11.96 -0.70
CA PRO A 321 16.91 -12.83 0.34
C PRO A 321 15.85 -12.12 1.18
N VAL A 322 14.85 -12.86 1.66
CA VAL A 322 13.73 -12.31 2.44
C VAL A 322 13.64 -12.90 3.85
N ASP A 323 14.60 -13.73 4.25
CA ASP A 323 14.54 -14.49 5.51
C ASP A 323 14.50 -13.60 6.76
N SER A 324 15.07 -12.38 6.66
CA SER A 324 15.08 -11.38 7.71
C SER A 324 14.01 -10.30 7.56
N LEU A 325 13.14 -10.39 6.55
CA LEU A 325 12.09 -9.39 6.33
C LEU A 325 10.84 -9.79 7.11
N ALA A 326 10.32 -8.86 7.89
CA ALA A 326 8.97 -8.94 8.43
C ALA A 326 7.90 -8.99 7.33
N ASP A 327 6.71 -9.48 7.67
CA ASP A 327 5.57 -9.46 6.77
C ASP A 327 5.14 -8.03 6.44
N GLY A 328 4.84 -7.76 5.17
CA GLY A 328 4.34 -6.46 4.73
C GLY A 328 4.62 -6.12 3.28
N ILE A 329 4.66 -4.82 3.00
CA ILE A 329 4.92 -4.27 1.67
C ILE A 329 6.36 -3.77 1.64
N ALA A 330 7.16 -4.40 0.78
CA ALA A 330 8.49 -3.91 0.41
C ALA A 330 8.38 -2.98 -0.80
N GLN A 331 9.07 -1.85 -0.74
CA GLN A 331 9.19 -0.88 -1.82
C GLN A 331 10.62 -0.92 -2.37
N PHE A 332 10.75 -0.90 -3.69
CA PHE A 332 12.01 -0.71 -4.39
C PHE A 332 11.95 0.58 -5.21
N THR A 333 13.00 1.40 -5.18
CA THR A 333 13.07 2.67 -5.92
C THR A 333 14.47 2.92 -6.44
#